data_AF-A0A558ZXN1-F1
#
_entry.id   AF-A0A558ZXN1-F1
#
_cell.length_a   1.000
_cell.length_b   1.000
_cell.length_c   1.000
_cell.angle_alpha   90.00
_cell.angle_beta   90.00
_cell.angle_gamma   90.00
#
_symmetry.space_group_name_H-M   'P 1'
#
loop_
_entity.id
_entity.type
_entity.pdbx_description
1 polymer ?
#
loop_
_entity_poly.entity_id
_entity_poly.type
_entity_poly.pdbx_seq_one_letter_code
_entity_poly.pdbx_strand_id
1 'polypeptide(L)'
;RLEQEETEKALLDMPPVDMETGEILTEDVVLDVPPVPEEEWVEPEIILPQAELEFAEQEDGSDDEDVQVDFSAKEALEYKLPSLQLFAPDKPKDQSKEKKIVRENIKILEETFASFGIKVTVERAEIGPSVTKYEVKPAVGVRVNRISNLADDLALALAAKDVRIEAPIPGKSLVGIEVPNSEIATVSFRELWEQSQTKPENLLEIPLGKAVNGTARTFDLSKMPHLLVAGSTGSGKSVAVNGIIASILMKARPDQVKFMMVDPKMVELSVYNDIPHLLIPVVTNPRKASKALQKVVDEMENRYELFAKVGVRNIAGFNA
;
A
#
# COMPACT_ATOMS: atom_id res chain seq x y z
N ARG A 1 -5.58 -71.44 -18.22
CA ARG A 1 -5.04 -70.06 -18.16
C ARG A 1 -4.85 -69.48 -19.55
N LEU A 2 -4.13 -70.15 -20.47
CA LEU A 2 -4.10 -69.78 -21.89
C LEU A 2 -5.47 -69.85 -22.59
N GLU A 3 -6.29 -70.87 -22.30
CA GLU A 3 -7.67 -70.95 -22.85
C GLU A 3 -8.64 -69.90 -22.28
N GLN A 4 -8.36 -69.34 -21.09
CA GLN A 4 -9.18 -68.25 -20.53
C GLN A 4 -8.81 -66.89 -21.12
N GLU A 5 -7.52 -66.68 -21.41
CA GLU A 5 -7.02 -65.49 -22.11
C GLU A 5 -7.47 -65.45 -23.58
N GLU A 6 -7.63 -66.60 -24.26
CA GLU A 6 -8.18 -66.66 -25.61
C GLU A 6 -9.70 -66.38 -25.63
N THR A 7 -10.45 -66.82 -24.62
CA THR A 7 -11.89 -66.48 -24.52
C THR A 7 -12.15 -65.03 -24.17
N GLU A 8 -11.30 -64.38 -23.36
CA GLU A 8 -11.40 -62.93 -23.08
C GLU A 8 -11.00 -62.08 -24.29
N LYS A 9 -10.02 -62.52 -25.10
CA LYS A 9 -9.67 -61.84 -26.35
C LYS A 9 -10.75 -61.95 -27.42
N ALA A 10 -11.47 -63.07 -27.48
CA ALA A 10 -12.58 -63.24 -28.41
C ALA A 10 -13.83 -62.40 -28.05
N LEU A 11 -13.97 -61.97 -26.78
CA LEU A 11 -15.04 -61.08 -26.34
C LEU A 11 -14.80 -59.59 -26.68
N LEU A 12 -13.56 -59.23 -27.00
CA LEU A 12 -13.16 -57.86 -27.37
C LEU A 12 -13.29 -57.55 -28.87
N ASP A 13 -13.59 -58.56 -29.69
CA ASP A 13 -13.60 -58.47 -31.16
C ASP A 13 -15.01 -58.68 -31.76
N MET A 14 -16.06 -58.33 -30.97
CA MET A 14 -17.44 -58.30 -31.46
C MET A 14 -17.81 -56.87 -31.90
N PRO A 15 -18.43 -56.69 -33.09
CA PRO A 15 -18.88 -55.39 -33.55
C PRO A 15 -19.92 -54.79 -32.60
N PRO A 16 -19.95 -53.46 -32.41
CA PRO A 16 -20.89 -52.83 -31.49
C PRO A 16 -22.34 -53.08 -31.94
N VAL A 17 -23.18 -53.50 -30.98
CA VAL A 17 -24.61 -53.77 -31.15
C VAL A 17 -25.39 -52.71 -30.39
N ASP A 18 -26.40 -52.11 -31.01
CA ASP A 18 -27.29 -51.15 -30.34
C ASP A 18 -28.14 -51.89 -29.28
N MET A 19 -28.05 -51.44 -28.03
CA MET A 19 -28.67 -52.12 -26.89
C MET A 19 -30.19 -51.92 -26.79
N GLU A 20 -30.83 -51.11 -27.65
CA GLU A 20 -32.29 -50.95 -27.65
C GLU A 20 -33.01 -51.78 -28.74
N THR A 21 -32.31 -52.19 -29.81
CA THR A 21 -32.92 -52.92 -30.95
C THR A 21 -32.21 -54.23 -31.34
N GLY A 22 -30.99 -54.47 -30.87
CA GLY A 22 -30.30 -55.77 -31.00
C GLY A 22 -29.73 -56.10 -32.39
N GLU A 23 -29.59 -55.11 -33.28
CA GLU A 23 -28.97 -55.29 -34.61
C GLU A 23 -27.47 -54.96 -34.62
N ILE A 24 -26.70 -55.71 -35.41
CA ILE A 24 -25.24 -55.52 -35.57
C ILE A 24 -24.99 -54.38 -36.55
N LEU A 25 -24.26 -53.35 -36.12
CA LEU A 25 -23.90 -52.20 -36.97
C LEU A 25 -22.79 -52.61 -37.95
N THR A 26 -23.13 -52.83 -39.22
CA THR A 26 -22.15 -52.95 -40.32
C THR A 26 -21.90 -51.59 -40.97
N GLU A 27 -20.64 -51.32 -41.32
CA GLU A 27 -20.14 -50.09 -41.93
C GLU A 27 -20.79 -49.71 -43.28
N ASP A 28 -20.73 -48.41 -43.56
CA ASP A 28 -20.94 -47.71 -44.84
C ASP A 28 -22.37 -47.50 -45.39
N VAL A 29 -23.03 -46.47 -44.87
CA VAL A 29 -23.97 -45.67 -45.66
C VAL A 29 -23.33 -44.31 -45.94
N VAL A 30 -22.72 -44.16 -47.12
CA VAL A 30 -22.22 -42.86 -47.60
C VAL A 30 -23.42 -42.00 -48.00
N LEU A 31 -23.87 -41.13 -47.08
CA LEU A 31 -24.74 -40.01 -47.40
C LEU A 31 -23.86 -38.87 -47.97
N ASP A 32 -24.08 -38.54 -49.24
CA ASP A 32 -23.41 -37.45 -49.95
C ASP A 32 -23.95 -36.10 -49.42
N VAL A 33 -23.33 -35.61 -48.35
CA VAL A 33 -23.59 -34.29 -47.76
C VAL A 33 -22.59 -33.31 -48.36
N PRO A 34 -23.02 -32.21 -49.00
CA PRO A 34 -22.09 -31.20 -49.50
C PRO A 34 -21.26 -30.63 -48.34
N PRO A 35 -19.95 -30.37 -48.53
CA PRO A 35 -19.08 -29.90 -47.47
C PRO A 35 -19.60 -28.55 -46.95
N VAL A 36 -19.95 -28.52 -45.68
CA VAL A 36 -20.16 -27.27 -44.95
C VAL A 36 -18.80 -26.56 -44.92
N PRO A 37 -18.71 -25.27 -45.27
CA PRO A 37 -17.45 -24.56 -45.14
C PRO A 37 -17.00 -24.65 -43.68
N GLU A 38 -15.82 -25.23 -43.47
CA GLU A 38 -15.12 -25.18 -42.20
C GLU A 38 -14.78 -23.71 -41.93
N GLU A 39 -15.67 -22.98 -41.26
CA GLU A 39 -15.22 -21.83 -40.50
C GLU A 39 -14.29 -22.37 -39.43
N GLU A 40 -13.00 -22.09 -39.57
CA GLU A 40 -11.99 -22.40 -38.56
C GLU A 40 -12.50 -21.87 -37.21
N TRP A 41 -12.89 -22.78 -36.33
CA TRP A 41 -13.17 -22.46 -34.94
C TRP A 41 -11.85 -22.03 -34.31
N VAL A 42 -11.61 -20.73 -34.27
CA VAL A 42 -10.49 -20.16 -33.53
C VAL A 42 -10.82 -20.27 -32.06
N GLU A 43 -10.15 -21.18 -31.35
CA GLU A 43 -10.23 -21.23 -29.88
C GLU A 43 -9.86 -19.84 -29.34
N PRO A 44 -10.70 -19.21 -28.50
CA PRO A 44 -10.33 -17.95 -27.88
C PRO A 44 -9.13 -18.19 -26.97
N GLU A 45 -8.07 -17.39 -27.13
CA GLU A 45 -6.90 -17.45 -26.25
C GLU A 45 -7.32 -17.27 -24.78
N ILE A 46 -7.23 -18.36 -24.01
CA ILE A 46 -7.38 -18.32 -22.56
C ILE A 46 -6.04 -17.88 -21.98
N ILE A 47 -5.91 -16.58 -21.72
CA ILE A 47 -4.75 -16.00 -21.03
C ILE A 47 -4.84 -16.36 -19.54
N LEU A 48 -4.15 -17.42 -19.13
CA LEU A 48 -3.85 -17.67 -17.72
C LEU A 48 -2.82 -16.63 -17.25
N PRO A 49 -2.98 -16.04 -16.04
CA PRO A 49 -1.94 -15.17 -15.50
C PRO A 49 -0.72 -16.05 -15.19
N GLN A 50 0.29 -16.00 -16.07
CA GLN A 50 1.56 -16.66 -15.83
C GLN A 50 2.19 -16.06 -14.57
N ALA A 51 2.23 -16.88 -13.52
CA ALA A 51 3.04 -16.64 -12.34
C ALA A 51 4.47 -17.14 -12.60
N GLU A 52 5.16 -16.55 -13.57
CA GLU A 52 6.60 -16.68 -13.71
C GLU A 52 7.18 -15.28 -13.93
N LEU A 53 7.70 -14.73 -12.83
CA LEU A 53 8.62 -13.60 -12.87
C LEU A 53 9.92 -14.10 -13.53
N GLU A 54 9.96 -14.11 -14.86
CA GLU A 54 11.22 -14.13 -15.58
C GLU A 54 11.92 -12.79 -15.32
N PHE A 55 12.81 -12.78 -14.34
CA PHE A 55 13.88 -11.79 -14.33
C PHE A 55 14.70 -12.05 -15.58
N ALA A 56 14.75 -11.09 -16.50
CA ALA A 56 15.70 -11.14 -17.58
C ALA A 56 17.10 -11.33 -16.96
N GLU A 57 17.69 -12.51 -17.13
CA GLU A 57 19.10 -12.72 -16.91
C GLU A 57 19.81 -11.95 -18.02
N GLN A 58 20.05 -10.65 -17.77
CA GLN A 58 21.19 -9.99 -18.38
C GLN A 58 22.42 -10.70 -17.85
N GLU A 59 23.04 -11.52 -18.69
CA GLU A 59 24.45 -11.86 -18.58
C GLU A 59 25.29 -10.58 -18.77
N ASP A 60 25.24 -9.70 -17.76
CA ASP A 60 26.24 -8.66 -17.59
C ASP A 60 27.48 -9.37 -17.02
N GLY A 61 28.46 -9.61 -17.88
CA GLY A 61 29.80 -9.98 -17.45
C GLY A 61 30.31 -8.98 -16.40
N SER A 62 30.82 -9.51 -15.28
CA SER A 62 31.32 -8.85 -14.04
C SER A 62 30.38 -8.83 -12.82
N ASP A 63 29.92 -10.02 -12.38
CA ASP A 63 29.26 -10.20 -11.06
C ASP A 63 30.24 -10.12 -9.85
N ASP A 64 31.53 -9.87 -10.12
CA ASP A 64 32.63 -9.70 -9.16
C ASP A 64 33.07 -8.24 -8.98
N GLU A 65 32.21 -7.27 -9.27
CA GLU A 65 32.43 -5.93 -8.70
C GLU A 65 32.11 -5.97 -7.19
N ASP A 66 33.16 -5.90 -6.37
CA ASP A 66 33.04 -5.67 -4.94
C ASP A 66 32.21 -4.40 -4.70
N VAL A 67 31.08 -4.54 -4.01
CA VAL A 67 30.26 -3.39 -3.60
C VAL A 67 31.05 -2.60 -2.57
N GLN A 68 31.76 -1.57 -3.03
CA GLN A 68 32.46 -0.63 -2.17
C GLN A 68 31.46 0.38 -1.62
N VAL A 69 31.15 0.25 -0.32
CA VAL A 69 30.32 1.20 0.41
C VAL A 69 31.23 2.04 1.27
N ASP A 70 31.32 3.33 0.98
CA ASP A 70 32.09 4.25 1.80
C ASP A 70 31.24 4.81 2.95
N PHE A 71 31.49 4.29 4.15
CA PHE A 71 30.87 4.78 5.37
C PHE A 71 31.61 5.97 6.01
N SER A 72 32.73 6.40 5.43
CA SER A 72 33.54 7.52 5.96
C SER A 72 32.70 8.80 6.08
N ALA A 73 33.06 9.64 7.04
CA ALA A 73 32.43 10.95 7.16
C ALA A 73 32.76 11.75 5.90
N LYS A 74 31.75 12.01 5.06
CA LYS A 74 31.92 12.96 3.96
C LYS A 74 32.33 14.29 4.58
N GLU A 75 33.38 14.92 4.06
CA GLU A 75 33.76 16.26 4.49
C GLU A 75 32.53 17.15 4.50
N ALA A 76 32.48 18.09 5.45
CA ALA A 76 31.40 19.05 5.57
C ALA A 76 31.38 19.96 4.34
N LEU A 77 30.85 19.45 3.22
CA LEU A 77 30.54 20.21 2.03
C LEU A 77 29.72 21.42 2.48
N GLU A 78 29.87 22.55 1.79
CA GLU A 78 28.97 23.70 1.89
C GLU A 78 27.57 23.30 1.37
N TYR A 79 26.93 22.37 2.08
CA TYR A 79 25.64 21.81 1.77
C TYR A 79 24.59 22.75 2.35
N LYS A 80 23.92 23.47 1.46
CA LYS A 80 22.79 24.32 1.83
C LYS A 80 21.52 23.48 1.88
N LEU A 81 20.85 23.49 3.03
CA LEU A 81 19.56 22.83 3.18
C LEU A 81 18.55 23.40 2.17
N PRO A 82 17.69 22.54 1.59
CA PRO A 82 16.65 22.99 0.67
C PRO A 82 15.67 23.95 1.36
N SER A 83 15.13 24.90 0.59
CA SER A 83 14.14 25.86 1.08
C SER A 83 12.71 25.37 0.81
N LEU A 84 11.77 25.73 1.69
CA LEU A 84 10.33 25.48 1.51
C LEU A 84 9.76 26.07 0.22
N GLN A 85 10.45 27.05 -0.37
CA GLN A 85 10.06 27.67 -1.65
C GLN A 85 10.10 26.70 -2.84
N LEU A 86 10.78 25.55 -2.71
CA LEU A 86 10.77 24.50 -3.73
C LEU A 86 9.40 23.84 -3.88
N PHE A 87 8.55 23.89 -2.84
CA PHE A 87 7.22 23.30 -2.88
C PHE A 87 6.17 24.31 -3.36
N ALA A 88 5.26 23.80 -4.20
CA ALA A 88 4.13 24.58 -4.69
C ALA A 88 3.32 25.21 -3.53
N PRO A 89 2.89 26.46 -3.66
CA PRO A 89 2.08 27.11 -2.63
C PRO A 89 0.70 26.47 -2.52
N ASP A 90 0.14 26.53 -1.30
CA ASP A 90 -1.18 25.98 -1.04
C ASP A 90 -2.27 26.78 -1.74
N LYS A 91 -3.20 26.05 -2.38
CA LYS A 91 -4.41 26.65 -2.93
C LYS A 91 -5.42 26.91 -1.81
N PRO A 92 -6.07 28.09 -1.76
CA PRO A 92 -7.12 28.35 -0.78
C PRO A 92 -8.26 27.34 -0.95
N LYS A 93 -8.65 26.68 0.15
CA LYS A 93 -9.72 25.67 0.19
C LYS A 93 -11.04 26.36 0.53
N ASP A 94 -11.99 26.41 -0.41
CA ASP A 94 -13.36 26.89 -0.14
C ASP A 94 -14.20 25.75 0.43
N GLN A 95 -14.43 25.77 1.74
CA GLN A 95 -15.20 24.73 2.45
C GLN A 95 -16.71 25.04 2.59
N SER A 96 -17.22 26.03 1.84
CA SER A 96 -18.61 26.49 1.99
C SER A 96 -19.64 25.44 1.54
N LYS A 97 -19.30 24.62 0.54
CA LYS A 97 -20.16 23.54 0.04
C LYS A 97 -20.23 22.37 1.03
N GLU A 98 -19.09 21.93 1.56
CA GLU A 98 -19.03 20.81 2.51
C GLU A 98 -19.84 21.12 3.77
N LYS A 99 -19.81 22.36 4.27
CA LYS A 99 -20.62 22.76 5.43
C LYS A 99 -22.13 22.59 5.20
N LYS A 100 -22.62 22.74 3.97
CA LYS A 100 -24.04 22.50 3.63
C LYS A 100 -24.34 21.01 3.60
N ILE A 101 -23.50 20.23 2.90
CA ILE A 101 -23.62 18.77 2.79
C ILE A 101 -23.60 18.12 4.19
N VAL A 102 -22.71 18.56 5.07
CA VAL A 102 -22.61 18.05 6.44
C VAL A 102 -23.89 18.28 7.24
N ARG A 103 -24.56 19.43 7.07
CA ARG A 103 -25.85 19.71 7.74
C ARG A 103 -26.98 18.84 7.21
N GLU A 104 -26.96 18.52 5.93
CA GLU A 104 -27.93 17.60 5.31
C GLU A 104 -27.68 16.17 5.79
N ASN A 105 -26.43 15.73 5.80
CA ASN A 105 -26.03 14.41 6.27
C ASN A 105 -26.36 14.17 7.76
N ILE A 106 -26.27 15.21 8.61
CA ILE A 106 -26.70 15.11 10.02
C ILE A 106 -28.18 14.73 10.11
N LYS A 107 -29.04 15.35 9.31
CA LYS A 107 -30.48 15.04 9.31
C LYS A 107 -30.74 13.63 8.81
N ILE A 108 -30.09 13.25 7.70
CA ILE A 108 -30.21 11.91 7.12
C ILE A 108 -29.76 10.84 8.12
N LEU A 109 -28.65 11.07 8.84
CA LEU A 109 -28.18 10.16 9.88
C LEU A 109 -29.24 9.98 10.98
N GLU A 110 -29.77 11.07 11.53
CA GLU A 110 -30.78 11.01 12.60
C GLU A 110 -32.08 10.33 12.13
N GLU A 111 -32.56 10.62 10.93
CA GLU A 111 -33.75 10.00 10.32
C GLU A 111 -33.54 8.50 10.02
N THR A 112 -32.35 8.13 9.53
CA THR A 112 -32.01 6.73 9.22
C THR A 112 -31.96 5.91 10.50
N PHE A 113 -31.24 6.38 11.52
CA PHE A 113 -31.20 5.69 12.82
C PHE A 113 -32.59 5.57 13.46
N ALA A 114 -33.42 6.62 13.36
CA ALA A 114 -34.79 6.59 13.85
C ALA A 114 -35.64 5.53 13.13
N SER A 115 -35.43 5.34 11.82
CA SER A 115 -36.13 4.32 11.01
C SER A 115 -35.79 2.89 11.46
N PHE A 116 -34.57 2.65 11.95
CA PHE A 116 -34.15 1.38 12.56
C PHE A 116 -34.51 1.26 14.05
N GLY A 117 -35.27 2.20 14.60
CA GLY A 117 -35.69 2.20 16.01
C GLY A 117 -34.56 2.55 16.99
N ILE A 118 -33.47 3.17 16.52
CA ILE A 118 -32.35 3.60 17.34
C ILE A 118 -32.39 5.11 17.48
N LYS A 119 -32.62 5.61 18.69
CA LYS A 119 -32.55 7.06 18.95
C LYS A 119 -31.09 7.46 19.15
N VAL A 120 -30.62 8.36 18.29
CA VAL A 120 -29.30 8.97 18.38
C VAL A 120 -29.41 10.49 18.25
N THR A 121 -28.37 11.20 18.68
CA THR A 121 -28.23 12.65 18.45
C THR A 121 -26.80 12.94 18.03
N VAL A 122 -26.61 13.75 16.99
CA VAL A 122 -25.27 14.17 16.57
C VAL A 122 -24.83 15.37 17.42
N GLU A 123 -23.77 15.22 18.23
CA GLU A 123 -23.25 16.32 19.06
C GLU A 123 -22.30 17.23 18.28
N ARG A 124 -21.48 16.65 17.39
CA ARG A 124 -20.45 17.39 16.64
C ARG A 124 -20.17 16.72 15.31
N ALA A 125 -19.79 17.52 14.31
CA ALA A 125 -19.21 17.04 13.06
C ALA A 125 -17.86 17.72 12.82
N GLU A 126 -16.83 16.93 12.54
CA GLU A 126 -15.49 17.40 12.20
C GLU A 126 -15.19 17.07 10.73
N ILE A 127 -14.98 18.11 9.92
CA ILE A 127 -14.67 17.97 8.50
C ILE A 127 -13.16 17.77 8.35
N GLY A 128 -12.76 16.55 7.98
CA GLY A 128 -11.38 16.24 7.62
C GLY A 128 -11.12 16.38 6.12
N PRO A 129 -9.86 16.17 5.67
CA PRO A 129 -9.51 16.31 4.26
C PRO A 129 -10.19 15.29 3.34
N SER A 130 -10.31 14.04 3.79
CA SER A 130 -10.86 12.93 2.99
C SER A 130 -12.18 12.39 3.54
N VAL A 131 -12.39 12.51 4.84
CA VAL A 131 -13.56 12.00 5.55
C VAL A 131 -14.07 13.05 6.54
N THR A 132 -15.39 13.05 6.76
CA THR A 132 -16.03 13.81 7.83
C THR A 132 -16.41 12.84 8.95
N LYS A 133 -16.02 13.19 10.19
CA LYS A 133 -16.34 12.42 11.38
C LYS A 133 -17.51 13.05 12.12
N TYR A 134 -18.60 12.29 12.27
CA TYR A 134 -19.77 12.65 13.05
C TYR A 134 -19.67 11.99 14.42
N GLU A 135 -19.67 12.79 15.48
CA GLU A 135 -19.72 12.30 16.86
C GLU A 135 -21.20 12.16 17.26
N VAL A 136 -21.62 10.90 17.39
CA VAL A 136 -23.01 10.51 17.62
C VAL A 136 -23.17 9.98 19.04
N LYS A 137 -24.18 10.50 19.74
CA LYS A 137 -24.56 10.04 21.07
C LYS A 137 -25.78 9.13 21.00
N PRO A 138 -25.62 7.82 21.29
CA PRO A 138 -26.76 6.93 21.36
C PRO A 138 -27.57 7.14 22.64
N ALA A 139 -28.88 6.91 22.57
CA ALA A 139 -29.74 6.90 23.75
C ALA A 139 -29.34 5.76 24.72
N VAL A 140 -29.66 5.97 26.00
CA VAL A 140 -29.38 4.98 27.06
C VAL A 140 -30.07 3.65 26.73
N GLY A 141 -29.32 2.54 26.78
CA GLY A 141 -29.82 1.20 26.51
C GLY A 141 -29.64 0.71 25.06
N VAL A 142 -29.12 1.54 24.16
CA VAL A 142 -28.74 1.09 22.80
C VAL A 142 -27.43 0.30 22.88
N ARG A 143 -27.43 -0.92 22.33
CA ARG A 143 -26.22 -1.74 22.22
C ARG A 143 -25.33 -1.24 21.11
N VAL A 144 -24.05 -1.06 21.39
CA VAL A 144 -23.04 -0.59 20.42
C VAL A 144 -23.00 -1.47 19.16
N ASN A 145 -23.11 -2.79 19.32
CA ASN A 145 -23.11 -3.74 18.19
C ASN A 145 -24.26 -3.51 17.19
N ARG A 146 -25.40 -2.94 17.62
CA ARG A 146 -26.48 -2.61 16.68
C ARG A 146 -26.10 -1.44 15.78
N ILE A 147 -25.30 -0.51 16.28
CA ILE A 147 -24.84 0.64 15.51
C ILE A 147 -23.76 0.20 14.51
N SER A 148 -22.80 -0.63 14.94
CA SER A 148 -21.75 -1.13 14.05
C SER A 148 -22.29 -1.95 12.88
N ASN A 149 -23.38 -2.71 13.09
CA ASN A 149 -23.99 -3.54 12.05
C ASN A 149 -24.79 -2.74 11.01
N LEU A 150 -25.09 -1.46 11.27
CA LEU A 150 -25.81 -0.59 10.33
C LEU A 150 -24.87 0.17 9.39
N ALA A 151 -23.56 -0.14 9.38
CA ALA A 151 -22.59 0.57 8.55
C ALA A 151 -22.98 0.57 7.06
N ASP A 152 -23.38 -0.59 6.52
CA ASP A 152 -23.76 -0.74 5.11
C ASP A 152 -25.07 0.02 4.79
N ASP A 153 -26.06 -0.06 5.68
CA ASP A 153 -27.33 0.66 5.53
C ASP A 153 -27.15 2.18 5.60
N LEU A 154 -26.24 2.66 6.47
CA LEU A 154 -25.88 4.06 6.57
C LEU A 154 -25.11 4.54 5.34
N ALA A 155 -24.22 3.70 4.79
CA ALA A 155 -23.53 4.00 3.55
C ALA A 155 -24.54 4.18 2.40
N LEU A 156 -25.56 3.30 2.32
CA LEU A 156 -26.63 3.40 1.35
C LEU A 156 -27.46 4.69 1.53
N ALA A 157 -27.88 5.00 2.76
CA ALA A 157 -28.70 6.18 3.06
C ALA A 157 -27.97 7.51 2.77
N LEU A 158 -26.65 7.53 3.00
CA LEU A 158 -25.80 8.69 2.76
C LEU A 158 -25.27 8.78 1.32
N ALA A 159 -25.61 7.81 0.47
CA ALA A 159 -25.03 7.66 -0.87
C ALA A 159 -23.48 7.68 -0.85
N ALA A 160 -22.89 7.11 0.21
CA ALA A 160 -21.45 7.04 0.41
C ALA A 160 -20.91 5.70 -0.11
N LYS A 161 -19.64 5.68 -0.53
CA LYS A 161 -18.98 4.46 -0.99
C LYS A 161 -18.87 3.41 0.13
N ASP A 162 -18.55 3.87 1.33
CA ASP A 162 -18.41 3.07 2.55
C ASP A 162 -18.49 4.01 3.77
N VAL A 163 -18.83 3.48 4.94
CA VAL A 163 -18.90 4.22 6.20
C VAL A 163 -18.17 3.45 7.30
N ARG A 164 -17.22 4.11 7.96
CA ARG A 164 -16.46 3.51 9.06
C ARG A 164 -17.03 3.93 10.41
N ILE A 165 -17.35 2.96 11.26
CA ILE A 165 -17.90 3.21 12.60
C ILE A 165 -16.84 2.88 13.66
N GLU A 166 -16.45 3.89 14.43
CA GLU A 166 -15.57 3.78 15.60
C GLU A 166 -16.40 3.88 16.88
N ALA A 167 -16.57 2.78 17.60
CA ALA A 167 -17.41 2.74 18.79
C ALA A 167 -16.79 1.89 19.92
N PRO A 168 -16.60 2.43 21.14
CA PRO A 168 -16.66 3.84 21.53
C PRO A 168 -15.41 4.64 21.10
N ILE A 169 -15.54 5.96 20.95
CA ILE A 169 -14.38 6.84 20.76
C ILE A 169 -13.52 6.82 22.04
N PRO A 170 -12.20 6.55 21.97
CA PRO A 170 -11.33 6.55 23.14
C PRO A 170 -11.45 7.85 23.95
N GLY A 171 -11.78 7.72 25.25
CA GLY A 171 -11.93 8.86 26.15
C GLY A 171 -13.26 9.63 26.06
N LYS A 172 -14.21 9.21 25.21
CA LYS A 172 -15.56 9.80 25.11
C LYS A 172 -16.65 8.71 25.10
N SER A 173 -17.82 9.01 25.66
CA SER A 173 -19.00 8.13 25.58
C SER A 173 -19.81 8.37 24.29
N LEU A 174 -19.11 8.48 23.16
CA LEU A 174 -19.67 8.80 21.84
C LEU A 174 -19.25 7.74 20.82
N VAL A 175 -20.02 7.64 19.74
CA VAL A 175 -19.73 6.81 18.58
C VAL A 175 -19.28 7.73 17.44
N GLY A 176 -18.14 7.43 16.84
CA GLY A 176 -17.62 8.15 15.67
C GLY A 176 -18.09 7.48 14.40
N ILE A 177 -18.77 8.21 13.52
CA ILE A 177 -19.13 7.73 12.19
C ILE A 177 -18.31 8.54 11.18
N GLU A 178 -17.43 7.88 10.44
CA GLU A 178 -16.58 8.48 9.42
C GLU A 178 -17.18 8.23 8.04
N VAL A 179 -17.56 9.30 7.36
CA VAL A 179 -18.17 9.27 6.03
C VAL A 179 -17.21 9.93 5.04
N PRO A 180 -16.88 9.30 3.89
CA PRO A 180 -16.09 9.91 2.83
C PRO A 180 -16.70 11.23 2.33
N ASN A 181 -15.84 12.23 2.11
CA ASN A 181 -16.27 13.48 1.51
C ASN A 181 -16.53 13.31 0.00
N SER A 182 -17.47 14.09 -0.56
CA SER A 182 -17.72 14.11 -2.00
C SER A 182 -16.51 14.62 -2.81
N GLU A 183 -15.77 15.59 -2.25
CA GLU A 183 -14.51 16.07 -2.80
C GLU A 183 -13.39 15.81 -1.78
N ILE A 184 -12.33 15.12 -2.20
CA ILE A 184 -11.15 14.86 -1.36
C ILE A 184 -10.22 16.06 -1.46
N ALA A 185 -9.98 16.73 -0.34
CA ALA A 185 -9.05 17.83 -0.28
C ALA A 185 -7.61 17.30 -0.30
N THR A 186 -6.84 17.69 -1.31
CA THR A 186 -5.42 17.36 -1.38
C THR A 186 -4.67 17.97 -0.19
N VAL A 187 -3.86 17.15 0.46
CA VAL A 187 -2.93 17.57 1.51
C VAL A 187 -1.56 17.75 0.86
N SER A 188 -1.06 18.98 0.84
CA SER A 188 0.25 19.26 0.25
C SER A 188 1.37 18.93 1.25
N PHE A 189 2.55 18.57 0.74
CA PHE A 189 3.72 18.38 1.59
C PHE A 189 4.12 19.67 2.30
N ARG A 190 3.97 20.82 1.64
CA ARG A 190 4.27 22.14 2.21
C ARG A 190 3.41 22.44 3.43
N GLU A 191 2.10 22.25 3.30
CA GLU A 191 1.12 22.43 4.39
C GLU A 191 1.47 21.53 5.58
N LEU A 192 1.83 20.27 5.30
CA LEU A 192 2.26 19.32 6.33
C LEU A 192 3.55 19.77 7.02
N TRP A 193 4.54 20.19 6.24
CA TRP A 193 5.83 20.62 6.76
C TRP A 193 5.69 21.84 7.67
N GLU A 194 4.97 22.86 7.22
CA GLU A 194 4.72 24.08 7.99
C GLU A 194 3.95 23.79 9.29
N GLN A 195 2.96 22.90 9.25
CA GLN A 195 2.17 22.51 10.44
C GLN A 195 2.92 21.57 11.39
N SER A 196 3.84 20.76 10.88
CA SER A 196 4.52 19.73 11.66
C SER A 196 5.39 20.31 12.78
N GLN A 197 5.88 21.55 12.62
CA GLN A 197 6.77 22.24 13.57
C GLN A 197 7.92 21.34 14.06
N THR A 198 8.40 20.42 13.23
CA THR A 198 9.45 19.47 13.66
C THR A 198 10.71 20.25 14.04
N LYS A 199 11.33 19.83 15.14
CA LYS A 199 12.54 20.49 15.61
C LYS A 199 13.73 20.15 14.70
N PRO A 200 14.67 21.09 14.48
CA PRO A 200 15.84 20.84 13.64
C PRO A 200 16.77 19.75 14.20
N GLU A 201 16.76 19.56 15.52
CA GLU A 201 17.51 18.51 16.22
C GLU A 201 16.97 17.09 15.94
N ASN A 202 15.69 16.95 15.59
CA ASN A 202 15.06 15.67 15.29
C ASN A 202 15.11 15.38 13.79
N LEU A 203 16.30 14.97 13.31
CA LEU A 203 16.56 14.74 11.89
C LEU A 203 15.63 13.69 11.25
N LEU A 204 15.24 12.67 12.03
CA LEU A 204 14.43 11.54 11.58
C LEU A 204 12.94 11.64 11.96
N GLU A 205 12.48 12.82 12.38
CA GLU A 205 11.07 13.10 12.59
C GLU A 205 10.40 13.47 11.26
N ILE A 206 9.36 12.75 10.86
CA ILE A 206 8.77 12.84 9.53
C ILE A 206 7.27 13.13 9.65
N PRO A 207 6.73 14.16 8.97
CA PRO A 207 5.30 14.31 8.79
C PRO A 207 4.74 13.25 7.83
N LEU A 208 3.75 12.48 8.30
CA LEU A 208 3.09 11.44 7.50
C LEU A 208 1.88 11.98 6.75
N GLY A 209 1.08 12.83 7.39
CA GLY A 209 -0.21 13.25 6.86
C GLY A 209 -1.03 14.04 7.86
N LYS A 210 -2.32 14.21 7.56
CA LYS A 210 -3.27 14.89 8.44
C LYS A 210 -4.23 13.88 9.07
N ALA A 211 -4.51 14.08 10.35
CA ALA A 211 -5.62 13.40 11.00
C ALA A 211 -6.97 14.00 10.56
N VAL A 212 -8.08 13.35 10.93
CA VAL A 212 -9.45 13.77 10.58
C VAL A 212 -9.78 15.16 11.11
N ASN A 213 -9.20 15.56 12.24
CA ASN A 213 -9.30 16.91 12.81
C ASN A 213 -8.43 17.97 12.08
N GLY A 214 -7.73 17.58 11.00
CA GLY A 214 -6.88 18.45 10.20
C GLY A 214 -5.47 18.71 10.75
N THR A 215 -5.12 18.18 11.93
CA THR A 215 -3.77 18.35 12.49
C THR A 215 -2.75 17.45 11.79
N ALA A 216 -1.56 17.98 11.52
CA ALA A 216 -0.45 17.18 11.03
C ALA A 216 -0.05 16.10 12.04
N ARG A 217 0.22 14.89 11.54
CA ARG A 217 0.73 13.76 12.29
C ARG A 217 2.16 13.50 11.86
N THR A 218 3.06 13.56 12.81
CA THR A 218 4.47 13.23 12.65
C THR A 218 4.77 11.90 13.35
N PHE A 219 5.83 11.23 12.90
CA PHE A 219 6.42 10.10 13.58
C PHE A 219 7.93 10.22 13.56
N ASP A 220 8.61 9.53 14.47
CA ASP A 220 10.06 9.58 14.61
C ASP A 220 10.66 8.20 14.33
N LEU A 221 11.44 8.09 13.25
CA LEU A 221 12.06 6.83 12.84
C LEU A 221 13.16 6.38 13.83
N SER A 222 13.70 7.28 14.67
CA SER A 222 14.66 6.88 15.70
C SER A 222 14.01 6.12 16.86
N LYS A 223 12.73 6.43 17.15
CA LYS A 223 11.93 5.76 18.20
C LYS A 223 11.24 4.51 17.68
N MET A 224 10.95 4.47 16.39
CA MET A 224 10.44 3.31 15.67
C MET A 224 11.47 2.90 14.61
N PRO A 225 12.53 2.16 15.00
CA PRO A 225 13.78 2.04 14.24
C PRO A 225 13.61 1.43 12.84
N HIS A 226 12.51 0.71 12.61
CA HIS A 226 12.19 0.12 11.32
C HIS A 226 10.70 0.34 11.01
N LEU A 227 10.41 0.61 9.74
CA LEU A 227 9.07 0.89 9.23
C LEU A 227 8.75 -0.01 8.04
N LEU A 228 7.61 -0.71 8.09
CA LEU A 228 7.06 -1.45 6.96
C LEU A 228 5.98 -0.59 6.28
N VAL A 229 6.11 -0.35 4.98
CA VAL A 229 5.10 0.36 4.17
C VAL A 229 4.56 -0.58 3.10
N ALA A 230 3.26 -0.88 3.16
CA ALA A 230 2.56 -1.74 2.21
C ALA A 230 1.34 -1.02 1.62
N GLY A 231 1.02 -1.34 0.36
CA GLY A 231 -0.12 -0.78 -0.35
C GLY A 231 -0.18 -1.27 -1.80
N SER A 232 -1.39 -1.36 -2.35
CA SER A 232 -1.63 -1.70 -3.76
C SER A 232 -1.16 -0.58 -4.69
N THR A 233 -1.02 -0.87 -5.98
CA THR A 233 -0.73 0.17 -6.99
C THR A 233 -1.79 1.27 -6.93
N GLY A 234 -1.35 2.54 -6.94
CA GLY A 234 -2.25 3.69 -6.85
C GLY A 234 -2.74 4.05 -5.43
N SER A 235 -2.40 3.26 -4.40
CA SER A 235 -2.76 3.57 -2.99
C SER A 235 -1.99 4.75 -2.39
N GLY A 236 -0.97 5.26 -3.07
CA GLY A 236 -0.12 6.36 -2.58
C GLY A 236 1.16 5.93 -1.87
N LYS A 237 1.52 4.63 -1.89
CA LYS A 237 2.77 4.11 -1.30
C LYS A 237 4.00 4.91 -1.73
N SER A 238 4.20 5.09 -3.04
CA SER A 238 5.37 5.78 -3.57
C SER A 238 5.41 7.25 -3.18
N VAL A 239 4.25 7.91 -3.13
CA VAL A 239 4.12 9.30 -2.67
C VAL A 239 4.50 9.41 -1.18
N ALA A 240 4.08 8.46 -0.34
CA ALA A 240 4.44 8.42 1.06
C ALA A 240 5.96 8.22 1.27
N VAL A 241 6.58 7.31 0.50
CA VAL A 241 8.04 7.09 0.54
C VAL A 241 8.80 8.35 0.12
N ASN A 242 8.38 9.02 -0.95
CA ASN A 242 8.98 10.28 -1.39
C ASN A 242 8.80 11.39 -0.34
N GLY A 243 7.66 11.42 0.36
CA GLY A 243 7.42 12.32 1.49
C GLY A 243 8.39 12.08 2.66
N ILE A 244 8.70 10.82 2.96
CA ILE A 244 9.70 10.45 3.98
C ILE A 244 11.10 10.93 3.57
N ILE A 245 11.52 10.63 2.34
CA ILE A 245 12.86 11.00 1.84
C ILE A 245 13.00 12.53 1.80
N ALA A 246 12.01 13.23 1.25
CA ALA A 246 12.00 14.70 1.21
C ALA A 246 12.07 15.31 2.61
N SER A 247 11.35 14.75 3.59
CA SER A 247 11.37 15.22 4.98
C SER A 247 12.77 15.16 5.60
N ILE A 248 13.51 14.09 5.32
CA ILE A 248 14.87 13.92 5.81
C ILE A 248 15.81 14.89 5.07
N LEU A 249 15.73 14.99 3.75
CA LEU A 249 16.57 15.90 2.95
C LEU A 249 16.39 17.38 3.30
N MET A 250 15.19 17.77 3.74
CA MET A 250 14.90 19.13 4.22
C MET A 250 15.59 19.49 5.53
N LYS A 251 16.05 18.51 6.33
CA LYS A 251 16.63 18.73 7.66
C LYS A 251 18.05 18.23 7.83
N ALA A 252 18.37 17.09 7.22
CA ALA A 252 19.62 16.40 7.41
C ALA A 252 20.61 16.78 6.33
N ARG A 253 21.84 17.06 6.75
CA ARG A 253 23.00 17.15 5.84
C ARG A 253 23.57 15.76 5.54
N PRO A 254 24.36 15.60 4.45
CA PRO A 254 24.95 14.31 4.06
C PRO A 254 25.89 13.68 5.09
N ASP A 255 26.48 14.49 5.97
CA ASP A 255 27.31 14.06 7.10
C ASP A 255 26.48 13.51 8.28
N GLN A 256 25.20 13.90 8.38
CA GLN A 256 24.32 13.53 9.47
C GLN A 256 23.45 12.31 9.16
N VAL A 257 22.92 12.22 7.93
CA VAL A 257 22.10 11.09 7.47
C VAL A 257 22.56 10.65 6.10
N LYS A 258 22.73 9.34 5.93
CA LYS A 258 23.14 8.72 4.68
C LYS A 258 22.08 7.70 4.25
N PHE A 259 21.85 7.58 2.95
CA PHE A 259 20.89 6.66 2.36
C PHE A 259 21.57 5.50 1.65
N MET A 260 20.99 4.32 1.80
CA MET A 260 21.18 3.19 0.90
C MET A 260 19.80 2.87 0.32
N MET A 261 19.63 3.05 -0.99
CA MET A 261 18.36 2.87 -1.66
C MET A 261 18.42 1.65 -2.56
N VAL A 262 17.38 0.82 -2.51
CA VAL A 262 17.23 -0.39 -3.32
C VAL A 262 15.91 -0.28 -4.08
N ASP A 263 15.98 -0.25 -5.41
CA ASP A 263 14.82 -0.18 -6.31
C ASP A 263 14.95 -1.22 -7.42
N PRO A 264 14.48 -2.47 -7.20
CA PRO A 264 14.62 -3.53 -8.18
C PRO A 264 13.77 -3.30 -9.44
N LYS A 265 12.83 -2.36 -9.41
CA LYS A 265 11.96 -2.04 -10.55
C LYS A 265 12.41 -0.79 -11.31
N MET A 266 13.38 -0.03 -10.79
CA MET A 266 13.88 1.23 -11.35
C MET A 266 12.82 2.33 -11.55
N VAL A 267 11.65 2.24 -10.92
CA VAL A 267 10.53 3.16 -11.18
C VAL A 267 10.48 4.33 -10.21
N GLU A 268 10.88 4.11 -8.95
CA GLU A 268 10.47 4.98 -7.84
C GLU A 268 11.64 5.78 -7.29
N LEU A 269 12.78 5.12 -7.04
CA LEU A 269 13.91 5.73 -6.33
C LEU A 269 15.05 6.16 -7.25
N SER A 270 15.03 5.77 -8.52
CA SER A 270 16.05 6.15 -9.52
C SER A 270 16.22 7.67 -9.66
N VAL A 271 15.18 8.45 -9.34
CA VAL A 271 15.21 9.91 -9.34
C VAL A 271 16.16 10.51 -8.30
N TYR A 272 16.50 9.74 -7.26
CA TYR A 272 17.39 10.15 -6.19
C TYR A 272 18.87 9.84 -6.48
N ASN A 273 19.20 9.30 -7.65
CA ASN A 273 20.60 9.20 -8.03
C ASN A 273 21.28 10.59 -7.96
N ASP A 274 22.56 10.59 -7.61
CA ASP A 274 23.42 11.78 -7.46
C ASP A 274 23.15 12.69 -6.25
N ILE A 275 22.18 12.37 -5.37
CA ILE A 275 22.09 13.12 -4.11
C ILE A 275 23.34 12.83 -3.24
N PRO A 276 23.90 13.85 -2.56
CA PRO A 276 25.13 13.67 -1.78
C PRO A 276 24.93 12.76 -0.55
N HIS A 277 23.69 12.51 -0.14
CA HIS A 277 23.35 11.60 0.97
C HIS A 277 23.51 10.12 0.61
N LEU A 278 23.56 9.75 -0.67
CA LEU A 278 23.71 8.34 -1.06
C LEU A 278 25.09 7.79 -0.69
N LEU A 279 25.11 6.59 -0.11
CA LEU A 279 26.31 5.79 0.14
C LEU A 279 26.83 5.13 -1.14
N ILE A 280 25.89 4.64 -1.94
CA ILE A 280 26.11 3.99 -3.24
C ILE A 280 24.97 4.42 -4.17
N PRO A 281 25.17 4.35 -5.50
CA PRO A 281 24.09 4.51 -6.47
C PRO A 281 22.91 3.59 -6.14
N VAL A 282 21.70 3.99 -6.56
CA VAL A 282 20.48 3.23 -6.28
C VAL A 282 20.65 1.79 -6.80
N VAL A 283 20.51 0.82 -5.89
CA VAL A 283 20.77 -0.59 -6.20
C VAL A 283 19.56 -1.19 -6.88
N THR A 284 19.76 -1.69 -8.09
CA THR A 284 18.69 -2.27 -8.92
C THR A 284 18.78 -3.81 -8.96
N ASN A 285 20.00 -4.35 -8.98
CA ASN A 285 20.20 -5.80 -8.99
C ASN A 285 19.98 -6.41 -7.58
N PRO A 286 19.11 -7.43 -7.43
CA PRO A 286 18.83 -8.07 -6.14
C PRO A 286 20.06 -8.72 -5.47
N ARG A 287 20.99 -9.29 -6.25
CA ARG A 287 22.23 -9.88 -5.72
C ARG A 287 23.13 -8.79 -5.14
N LYS A 288 23.26 -7.65 -5.83
CA LYS A 288 23.98 -6.47 -5.32
C LYS A 288 23.31 -5.92 -4.06
N ALA A 289 21.97 -5.94 -3.98
CA ALA A 289 21.23 -5.49 -2.80
C ALA A 289 21.54 -6.34 -1.56
N SER A 290 21.59 -7.67 -1.69
CA SER A 290 21.99 -8.56 -0.59
C SER A 290 23.40 -8.27 -0.09
N LYS A 291 24.37 -8.07 -1.00
CA LYS A 291 25.74 -7.68 -0.65
C LYS A 291 25.78 -6.32 0.07
N ALA A 292 25.01 -5.34 -0.41
CA ALA A 292 24.93 -4.01 0.20
C ALA A 292 24.33 -4.05 1.62
N LEU A 293 23.28 -4.86 1.84
CA LEU A 293 22.70 -5.06 3.17
C LEU A 293 23.68 -5.74 4.12
N GLN A 294 24.48 -6.70 3.65
CA GLN A 294 25.53 -7.31 4.47
C GLN A 294 26.54 -6.25 4.94
N LYS A 295 26.93 -5.29 4.09
CA LYS A 295 27.79 -4.17 4.49
C LYS A 295 27.18 -3.28 5.57
N VAL A 296 25.85 -3.12 5.59
CA VAL A 296 25.15 -2.39 6.66
C VAL A 296 25.23 -3.16 7.98
N VAL A 297 25.17 -4.49 7.95
CA VAL A 297 25.36 -5.33 9.14
C VAL A 297 26.80 -5.21 9.66
N ASP A 298 27.80 -5.30 8.77
CA ASP A 298 29.21 -5.15 9.14
C ASP A 298 29.48 -3.78 9.80
N GLU A 299 28.90 -2.70 9.26
CA GLU A 299 29.00 -1.35 9.84
C GLU A 299 28.28 -1.23 11.19
N MET A 300 27.15 -1.92 11.38
CA MET A 300 26.47 -1.98 12.67
C MET A 300 27.37 -2.64 13.74
N GLU A 301 28.03 -3.75 13.41
CA GLU A 301 28.97 -4.42 14.31
C GLU A 301 30.18 -3.55 14.65
N ASN A 302 30.79 -2.92 13.63
CA ASN A 302 31.86 -1.95 13.81
C ASN A 302 31.47 -0.81 14.77
N ARG A 303 30.26 -0.26 14.63
CA ARG A 303 29.75 0.77 15.55
C ARG A 303 29.59 0.25 16.97
N TYR A 304 29.09 -0.96 17.18
CA TYR A 304 29.01 -1.52 18.52
C TYR A 304 30.38 -1.66 19.17
N GLU A 305 31.41 -2.06 18.42
CA GLU A 305 32.78 -2.09 18.94
C GLU A 305 33.29 -0.69 19.31
N LEU A 306 33.06 0.31 18.45
CA LEU A 306 33.45 1.69 18.71
C LEU A 306 32.73 2.25 19.95
N PHE A 307 31.44 1.99 20.08
CA PHE A 307 30.64 2.41 21.23
C PHE A 307 31.13 1.75 22.52
N ALA A 308 31.47 0.45 22.47
CA ALA A 308 32.03 -0.27 23.60
C ALA A 308 33.41 0.27 24.02
N LYS A 309 34.27 0.63 23.06
CA LYS A 309 35.61 1.21 23.31
C LYS A 309 35.52 2.58 24.01
N VAL A 310 34.52 3.40 23.65
CA VAL A 310 34.31 4.75 24.23
C VAL A 310 33.39 4.71 25.45
N GLY A 311 32.70 3.60 25.71
CA GLY A 311 31.81 3.44 26.87
C GLY A 311 30.43 4.08 26.70
N VAL A 312 29.97 4.27 25.46
CA VAL A 312 28.67 4.88 25.12
C VAL A 312 27.66 3.83 24.66
N ARG A 313 26.37 4.13 24.77
CA ARG A 313 25.29 3.16 24.47
C ARG A 313 24.63 3.34 23.11
N ASN A 314 24.80 4.50 22.48
CA ASN A 314 24.12 4.84 21.24
C ASN A 314 24.93 5.86 20.43
N ILE A 315 24.53 6.04 19.17
CA ILE A 315 25.18 6.96 18.25
C ILE A 315 25.12 8.42 18.71
N ALA A 316 24.03 8.83 19.38
CA ALA A 316 23.92 10.19 19.90
C ALA A 316 24.98 10.47 20.97
N GLY A 317 25.25 9.50 21.85
CA GLY A 317 26.30 9.59 22.86
C GLY A 317 27.71 9.46 22.28
N PHE A 318 27.89 8.72 21.18
CA PHE A 318 29.17 8.65 20.48
C PHE A 318 29.52 9.94 19.74
N ASN A 319 28.51 10.66 19.24
CA ASN A 319 28.69 11.90 18.50
C ASN A 319 28.72 13.16 19.37
N ALA A 320 28.37 13.06 20.65
CA ALA A 320 28.33 14.17 21.61
C ALA A 320 29.73 14.51 22.15
#